data_AF-A0A496RXR8-F1
#
_entry.id   AF-A0A496RXR8-F1
#
_cell.length_a   1.000
_cell.length_b   1.000
_cell.length_c   1.000
_cell.angle_alpha   90.00
_cell.angle_beta   90.00
_cell.angle_gamma   90.00
#
_symmetry.space_group_name_H-M   'P 1'
#
loop_
_entity.id
_entity.type
_entity.pdbx_description
1 polymer ?
#
loop_
_entity_poly.entity_id
_entity_poly.type
_entity_poly.pdbx_seq_one_letter_code
_entity_poly.pdbx_strand_id
1 'polypeptide(L)'
;MLVQFFPSIILIKSLATCKWINDKLNVLITGPCGVEKGFIACALGHRACMNGLKVLYLRMTRLISDLAIARGDGRYPKILSKLSKIDLLILDDWGFDILDNQGGQDVLEIFEDRYNVRSTIITSQLPIDNWHETIKKPTLADAILDRVVHNAYKIKLEGESMRKRKSANLPPKVLG
;
A
#
# COMPACT_ATOMS: atom_id res chain seq x y z
N MET A 1 -16.42 1.63 -19.48
CA MET A 1 -17.49 1.11 -18.58
C MET A 1 -16.80 0.39 -17.42
N LEU A 2 -16.50 1.12 -16.35
CA LEU A 2 -15.78 0.59 -15.19
C LEU A 2 -16.78 -0.11 -14.27
N VAL A 3 -16.68 -1.44 -14.17
CA VAL A 3 -17.45 -2.21 -13.19
C VAL A 3 -16.82 -1.95 -11.83
N GLN A 4 -17.52 -1.17 -11.02
CA GLN A 4 -17.14 -0.82 -9.66
C GLN A 4 -17.43 -2.03 -8.76
N PHE A 5 -16.46 -2.95 -8.66
CA PHE A 5 -16.57 -4.12 -7.79
C PHE A 5 -16.40 -3.71 -6.33
N PHE A 6 -17.46 -3.81 -5.54
CA PHE A 6 -17.34 -3.97 -4.09
C PHE A 6 -16.46 -5.20 -3.83
N PRO A 7 -15.55 -5.19 -2.84
CA PRO A 7 -14.83 -6.40 -2.48
C PRO A 7 -15.85 -7.45 -2.07
N SER A 8 -16.05 -8.44 -2.92
CA SER A 8 -16.91 -9.56 -2.58
C SER A 8 -16.32 -10.25 -1.35
N ILE A 9 -17.17 -10.71 -0.43
CA ILE A 9 -16.72 -11.47 0.74
C ILE A 9 -15.84 -12.66 0.34
N ILE A 10 -16.03 -13.17 -0.88
CA ILE A 10 -15.24 -14.21 -1.52
C ILE A 10 -13.78 -13.75 -1.74
N LEU A 11 -13.56 -12.54 -2.26
CA LEU A 11 -12.22 -12.02 -2.48
C LEU A 11 -11.44 -11.90 -1.16
N ILE A 12 -12.04 -11.32 -0.12
CA ILE A 12 -11.38 -11.19 1.19
C ILE A 12 -11.04 -12.56 1.78
N LYS A 13 -11.96 -13.54 1.70
CA LYS A 13 -11.71 -14.92 2.12
C LYS A 13 -10.57 -15.56 1.33
N SER A 14 -10.53 -15.34 0.01
CA SER A 14 -9.44 -15.82 -0.85
C SER A 14 -8.10 -15.22 -0.44
N LEU A 15 -8.04 -13.91 -0.19
CA LEU A 15 -6.81 -13.23 0.24
C LEU A 15 -6.31 -13.72 1.61
N ALA A 16 -7.22 -14.13 2.50
CA ALA A 16 -6.87 -14.72 3.80
C ALA A 16 -6.18 -16.10 3.71
N THR A 17 -6.18 -16.74 2.53
CA THR A 17 -5.40 -17.97 2.28
C THR A 17 -3.90 -17.69 2.07
N CYS A 18 -3.52 -16.43 1.83
CA CYS A 18 -2.17 -16.01 1.45
C CYS A 18 -1.62 -16.63 0.14
N LYS A 19 -2.43 -17.38 -0.63
CA LYS A 19 -2.01 -17.96 -1.91
C LYS A 19 -1.47 -16.90 -2.88
N TRP A 20 -2.13 -15.74 -2.92
CA TRP A 20 -1.72 -14.59 -3.73
C TRP A 20 -0.28 -14.09 -3.46
N ILE A 21 0.25 -14.32 -2.25
CA ILE A 21 1.64 -13.97 -1.90
C ILE A 21 2.63 -14.94 -2.58
N ASN A 22 2.26 -16.22 -2.70
CA ASN A 22 3.05 -17.21 -3.42
C ASN A 22 2.98 -16.98 -4.93
N ASP A 23 1.82 -16.58 -5.42
CA ASP A 23 1.56 -16.24 -6.83
C ASP A 23 2.15 -14.87 -7.23
N LYS A 24 2.82 -14.17 -6.31
CA LYS A 24 3.53 -12.88 -6.53
C LYS A 24 2.61 -11.75 -6.97
N LEU A 25 1.34 -11.82 -6.56
CA LEU A 25 0.35 -10.79 -6.84
C LEU A 25 0.40 -9.69 -5.79
N ASN A 26 0.05 -8.47 -6.20
CA ASN A 26 -0.12 -7.34 -5.31
C ASN A 26 -1.58 -7.18 -4.86
N VAL A 27 -1.82 -6.36 -3.85
CA VAL A 27 -3.18 -5.96 -3.45
C VAL A 27 -3.22 -4.44 -3.27
N LEU A 28 -4.11 -3.78 -4.00
CA LEU A 28 -4.32 -2.34 -3.91
C LEU A 28 -5.64 -2.08 -3.19
N ILE A 29 -5.59 -1.32 -2.10
CA ILE A 29 -6.75 -1.02 -1.26
C ILE A 29 -6.99 0.49 -1.30
N THR A 30 -8.05 0.92 -2.00
CA THR A 30 -8.41 2.33 -2.14
C THR A 30 -9.72 2.65 -1.41
N GLY A 31 -9.99 3.94 -1.15
CA GLY A 31 -11.22 4.38 -0.51
C GLY A 31 -11.03 5.62 0.38
N PRO A 32 -12.11 6.31 0.79
CA PRO A 32 -12.02 7.57 1.51
C PRO A 32 -11.39 7.46 2.91
N CYS A 33 -11.12 8.58 3.58
CA CYS A 33 -10.56 8.56 4.93
C CYS A 33 -11.49 7.82 5.91
N GLY A 34 -10.91 6.97 6.75
CA GLY A 34 -11.63 6.32 7.85
C GLY A 34 -12.44 5.07 7.49
N VAL A 35 -12.39 4.58 6.24
CA VAL A 35 -13.02 3.31 5.81
C VAL A 35 -12.15 2.08 6.04
N GLU A 36 -11.24 2.13 7.02
CA GLU A 36 -10.51 0.94 7.49
C GLU A 36 -9.54 0.27 6.47
N LYS A 37 -9.07 1.01 5.45
CA LYS A 37 -8.04 0.52 4.50
C LYS A 37 -6.82 -0.11 5.20
N GLY A 38 -6.23 0.63 6.14
CA GLY A 38 -5.09 0.15 6.92
C GLY A 38 -5.43 -1.05 7.81
N PHE A 39 -6.67 -1.18 8.28
CA PHE A 39 -7.11 -2.34 9.05
C PHE A 39 -7.09 -3.61 8.19
N ILE A 40 -7.63 -3.57 6.97
CA ILE A 40 -7.59 -4.71 6.05
C ILE A 40 -6.14 -5.08 5.69
N ALA A 41 -5.30 -4.08 5.38
CA ALA A 41 -3.88 -4.31 5.11
C ALA A 41 -3.18 -5.00 6.28
N CYS A 42 -3.39 -4.52 7.51
CA CYS A 42 -2.86 -5.12 8.72
C CYS A 42 -3.43 -6.51 9.00
N ALA A 43 -4.71 -6.76 8.75
CA ALA A 43 -5.33 -8.08 8.93
C ALA A 43 -4.73 -9.12 7.96
N LEU A 44 -4.54 -8.76 6.69
CA LEU A 44 -3.86 -9.60 5.71
C LEU A 44 -2.38 -9.81 6.07
N GLY A 45 -1.69 -8.76 6.51
CA GLY A 45 -0.32 -8.83 7.01
C GLY A 45 -0.18 -9.76 8.22
N HIS A 46 -1.08 -9.63 9.20
CA HIS A 46 -1.11 -10.49 10.37
C HIS A 46 -1.36 -11.95 9.97
N ARG A 47 -2.28 -12.20 9.04
CA ARG A 47 -2.51 -13.55 8.51
C ARG A 47 -1.28 -14.13 7.82
N ALA A 48 -0.52 -13.31 7.08
CA ALA A 48 0.74 -13.72 6.48
C ALA A 48 1.80 -14.05 7.54
N CYS A 49 1.93 -13.24 8.60
CA CYS A 49 2.80 -13.55 9.74
C CYS A 49 2.44 -14.89 10.40
N MET A 50 1.14 -15.18 10.57
CA MET A 50 0.68 -16.48 11.11
C MET A 50 1.05 -17.67 10.22
N ASN A 51 1.29 -17.43 8.93
CA ASN A 51 1.76 -18.44 7.98
C ASN A 51 3.31 -18.46 7.87
N GLY A 52 4.04 -17.81 8.79
CA GLY A 52 5.49 -17.80 8.84
C GLY A 52 6.18 -16.86 7.83
N LEU A 53 5.42 -15.99 7.16
CA LEU A 53 5.97 -15.05 6.17
C LEU A 53 6.50 -13.78 6.85
N LYS A 54 7.59 -13.23 6.33
CA LYS A 54 8.14 -11.96 6.80
C LYS A 54 7.30 -10.81 6.23
N VAL A 55 6.77 -9.97 7.10
CA VAL A 55 5.94 -8.82 6.74
C VAL A 55 6.60 -7.53 7.23
N LEU A 56 6.60 -6.49 6.40
CA LEU A 56 7.07 -5.17 6.79
C LEU A 56 6.01 -4.13 6.42
N TYR A 57 5.61 -3.32 7.40
CA TYR A 57 4.68 -2.21 7.22
C TYR A 57 5.42 -0.88 7.26
N LEU A 58 5.22 -0.04 6.26
CA LEU A 58 5.80 1.30 6.15
C LEU A 58 4.75 2.29 5.67
N ARG A 59 4.84 3.54 6.14
CA ARG A 59 4.12 4.66 5.53
C ARG A 59 4.95 5.23 4.39
N MET A 60 4.32 5.48 3.25
CA MET A 60 5.00 6.00 2.06
C MET A 60 5.78 7.28 2.33
N THR A 61 5.16 8.27 2.98
CA THR A 61 5.79 9.57 3.27
C THR A 61 7.08 9.43 4.10
N ARG A 62 7.07 8.55 5.10
CA ARG A 62 8.25 8.24 5.92
C ARG A 62 9.33 7.50 5.14
N LEU A 63 8.93 6.52 4.33
CA LEU A 63 9.87 5.77 3.50
C LEU A 63 10.63 6.68 2.53
N ILE A 64 9.95 7.62 1.87
CA ILE A 64 10.60 8.58 0.96
C ILE A 64 11.60 9.46 1.70
N SER A 65 11.22 9.96 2.88
CA SER A 65 12.13 10.75 3.73
C SER A 65 13.35 9.95 4.17
N ASP A 66 13.15 8.69 4.57
CA ASP A 66 14.24 7.80 4.97
C ASP A 66 15.20 7.49 3.81
N LEU A 67 14.68 7.27 2.60
CA LEU A 67 15.49 7.02 1.40
C LEU A 67 16.29 8.26 1.00
N ALA A 68 15.71 9.45 1.13
CA ALA A 68 16.41 10.71 0.88
C ALA A 68 17.62 10.89 1.80
N ILE A 69 17.47 10.61 3.09
CA ILE A 69 18.58 10.65 4.05
C ILE A 69 19.60 9.54 3.73
N ALA A 70 19.11 8.33 3.43
CA ALA A 70 19.95 7.16 3.19
C ALA A 70 20.86 7.29 1.95
N ARG A 71 20.52 8.14 0.99
CA ARG A 71 21.40 8.49 -0.14
C ARG A 71 22.62 9.28 0.32
N GLY A 72 22.45 10.21 1.24
CA GLY A 72 23.52 11.08 1.74
C GLY A 72 24.50 10.36 2.67
N ASP A 73 24.08 9.28 3.32
CA ASP A 73 24.88 8.56 4.32
C ASP A 73 25.24 7.10 3.93
N GLY A 74 24.96 6.70 2.69
CA GLY A 74 25.34 5.41 2.13
C GLY A 74 24.47 4.21 2.56
N ARG A 75 23.39 4.42 3.33
CA ARG A 75 22.48 3.33 3.73
C ARG A 75 21.51 2.89 2.63
N TYR A 76 21.39 3.65 1.54
CA TYR A 76 20.38 3.43 0.49
C TYR A 76 20.37 1.99 -0.08
N PRO A 77 21.50 1.40 -0.52
CA PRO A 77 21.49 0.02 -1.04
C PRO A 77 21.08 -1.02 0.00
N LYS A 78 21.40 -0.78 1.28
CA LYS A 78 21.03 -1.66 2.39
C LYS A 78 19.53 -1.63 2.64
N ILE A 79 18.88 -0.47 2.50
CA ILE A 79 17.43 -0.35 2.61
C ILE A 79 16.76 -1.08 1.45
N LEU A 80 17.18 -0.84 0.20
CA LEU A 80 16.63 -1.55 -0.97
C LEU A 80 16.75 -3.08 -0.83
N SER A 81 17.94 -3.58 -0.47
CA SER A 81 18.18 -5.00 -0.24
C SER A 81 17.31 -5.59 0.89
N LYS A 82 17.01 -4.80 1.93
CA LYS A 82 16.08 -5.23 2.98
C LYS A 82 14.67 -5.32 2.42
N LEU A 83 14.21 -4.30 1.71
CA LEU A 83 12.85 -4.24 1.16
C LEU A 83 12.62 -5.36 0.14
N SER A 84 13.57 -5.68 -0.73
CA SER A 84 13.43 -6.74 -1.74
C SER A 84 13.32 -8.16 -1.16
N LYS A 85 13.85 -8.40 0.05
CA LYS A 85 13.85 -9.72 0.70
C LYS A 85 12.60 -10.02 1.54
N ILE A 86 11.76 -9.02 1.83
CA ILE A 86 10.55 -9.21 2.63
C ILE A 86 9.45 -9.87 1.77
N ASP A 87 8.82 -10.91 2.30
CA ASP A 87 7.78 -11.68 1.63
C ASP A 87 6.57 -10.81 1.27
N LEU A 88 6.11 -10.01 2.22
CA LEU A 88 5.03 -9.05 2.05
C LEU A 88 5.41 -7.66 2.55
N LEU A 89 5.52 -6.71 1.63
CA LEU A 89 5.68 -5.29 1.93
C LEU A 89 4.31 -4.62 1.96
N ILE A 90 4.02 -3.84 2.99
CA ILE A 90 2.81 -3.03 3.09
C ILE A 90 3.23 -1.57 3.04
N LEU A 91 2.76 -0.87 2.02
CA LEU A 91 2.97 0.55 1.79
C LEU A 91 1.65 1.29 2.04
N ASP A 92 1.58 1.98 3.17
CA ASP A 92 0.41 2.71 3.60
C ASP A 92 0.46 4.18 3.17
N ASP A 93 -0.70 4.78 2.92
CA ASP A 93 -0.87 6.20 2.54
C ASP A 93 -0.18 6.59 1.21
N TRP A 94 -0.30 5.75 0.18
CA TRP A 94 0.12 6.11 -1.19
C TRP A 94 -0.64 7.31 -1.72
N GLY A 95 0.09 8.20 -2.41
CA GLY A 95 -0.49 9.37 -3.08
C GLY A 95 -0.92 10.48 -2.13
N PHE A 96 -0.41 10.49 -0.90
CA PHE A 96 -0.62 11.61 0.03
C PHE A 96 0.15 12.87 -0.43
N ASP A 97 1.40 12.68 -0.88
CA ASP A 97 2.25 13.73 -1.46
C ASP A 97 2.61 13.38 -2.92
N ILE A 98 2.92 14.40 -3.72
CA ILE A 98 3.47 14.22 -5.06
C ILE A 98 4.95 13.84 -4.94
N LEU A 99 5.32 12.70 -5.52
CA LEU A 99 6.71 12.27 -5.63
C LEU A 99 7.44 13.13 -6.65
N ASP A 100 8.55 13.73 -6.23
CA ASP A 100 9.48 14.38 -7.15
C ASP A 100 10.24 13.34 -7.99
N ASN A 101 11.12 13.80 -8.88
CA ASN A 101 11.84 12.90 -9.79
C ASN A 101 12.69 11.86 -9.03
N GLN A 102 13.29 12.27 -7.90
CA GLN A 102 14.14 11.37 -7.12
C GLN A 102 13.30 10.37 -6.33
N GLY A 103 12.24 10.82 -5.64
CA GLY A 103 11.31 9.94 -4.94
C GLY A 103 10.62 8.97 -5.88
N GLY A 104 10.29 9.40 -7.10
CA GLY A 104 9.82 8.52 -8.17
C GLY A 104 10.84 7.45 -8.55
N GLN A 105 12.13 7.80 -8.71
CA GLN A 105 13.18 6.82 -8.98
C GLN A 105 13.33 5.81 -7.82
N ASP A 106 13.31 6.30 -6.58
CA ASP A 106 13.43 5.45 -5.39
C ASP A 106 12.31 4.40 -5.33
N VAL A 107 11.09 4.83 -5.63
CA VAL A 107 9.92 3.95 -5.65
C VAL A 107 9.98 2.97 -6.81
N LEU A 108 10.47 3.40 -7.98
CA LEU A 108 10.68 2.51 -9.12
C LEU A 108 11.68 1.40 -8.78
N GLU A 109 12.83 1.73 -8.17
CA GLU A 109 13.82 0.73 -7.73
C GLU A 109 13.20 -0.31 -6.79
N ILE A 110 12.38 0.13 -5.82
CA ILE A 110 11.69 -0.78 -4.91
C ILE A 110 10.75 -1.72 -5.66
N PHE A 111 9.98 -1.22 -6.63
CA PHE A 111 9.03 -2.04 -7.36
C PHE A 111 9.70 -2.92 -8.42
N GLU A 112 10.80 -2.48 -9.01
CA GLU A 112 11.64 -3.30 -9.91
C GLU A 112 12.13 -4.55 -9.17
N ASP A 113 12.79 -4.36 -8.03
CA ASP A 113 13.36 -5.43 -7.20
C ASP A 113 12.31 -6.45 -6.71
N ARG A 114 11.03 -6.07 -6.72
CA ARG A 114 9.91 -6.88 -6.20
C ARG A 114 9.04 -7.44 -7.30
N TYR A 115 9.09 -6.92 -8.53
CA TYR A 115 8.20 -7.28 -9.62
C TYR A 115 8.32 -8.77 -9.96
N ASN A 116 7.20 -9.51 -9.89
CA ASN A 116 7.14 -10.97 -10.05
C ASN A 116 8.04 -11.79 -9.10
N VAL A 117 8.57 -11.19 -8.02
CA VAL A 117 9.42 -11.87 -7.03
C VAL A 117 8.79 -11.87 -5.63
N ARG A 118 8.18 -10.76 -5.22
CA ARG A 118 7.54 -10.58 -3.90
C ARG A 118 6.26 -9.76 -4.02
N SER A 119 5.37 -9.91 -3.04
CA SER A 119 4.06 -9.26 -3.07
C SER A 119 4.03 -7.97 -2.26
N THR A 120 3.25 -7.00 -2.72
CA THR A 120 3.07 -5.72 -2.04
C THR A 120 1.59 -5.41 -1.83
N ILE A 121 1.24 -4.96 -0.62
CA ILE A 121 -0.03 -4.28 -0.37
C ILE A 121 0.21 -2.78 -0.44
N ILE A 122 -0.65 -2.07 -1.15
CA ILE A 122 -0.66 -0.59 -1.16
C ILE A 122 -2.02 -0.11 -0.71
N THR A 123 -2.05 0.83 0.24
CA THR A 123 -3.27 1.56 0.60
C THR A 123 -3.22 2.96 0.03
N SER A 124 -4.34 3.48 -0.45
CA SER A 124 -4.44 4.88 -0.89
C SER A 124 -5.82 5.46 -0.63
N GLN A 125 -5.87 6.77 -0.41
CA GLN A 125 -7.13 7.51 -0.44
C GLN A 125 -7.55 7.90 -1.86
N LEU A 126 -6.61 7.91 -2.79
CA LEU A 126 -6.85 8.24 -4.18
C LEU A 126 -7.34 7.01 -4.95
N PRO A 127 -8.28 7.19 -5.90
CA PRO A 127 -8.56 6.19 -6.92
C PRO A 127 -7.28 5.83 -7.69
N ILE A 128 -7.16 4.57 -8.13
CA ILE A 128 -5.98 4.08 -8.85
C ILE A 128 -5.73 4.91 -10.13
N ASP A 129 -6.80 5.34 -10.81
CA ASP A 129 -6.72 6.14 -12.04
C ASP A 129 -6.00 7.48 -11.83
N ASN A 130 -5.94 7.98 -10.58
CA ASN A 130 -5.26 9.22 -10.21
C ASN A 130 -3.82 8.99 -9.73
N TRP A 131 -3.35 7.74 -9.61
CA TRP A 131 -2.01 7.47 -9.09
C TRP A 131 -0.92 7.97 -10.02
N HIS A 132 -1.17 8.03 -11.33
CA HIS A 132 -0.21 8.56 -12.29
C HIS A 132 0.14 10.04 -11.96
N GLU A 133 -0.85 10.83 -11.53
CA GLU A 133 -0.69 12.25 -11.17
C GLU A 133 0.12 12.46 -9.90
N THR A 134 0.29 11.42 -9.08
CA THR A 134 1.08 11.48 -7.84
C THR A 134 2.59 11.40 -8.09
N ILE A 135 3.02 11.21 -9.34
CA ILE A 135 4.42 11.07 -9.73
C ILE A 135 4.75 12.16 -10.74
N LYS A 136 5.70 13.04 -10.40
CA LYS A 136 6.01 14.24 -11.20
C LYS A 136 6.47 13.94 -12.63
N LYS A 137 7.21 12.84 -12.83
CA LYS A 137 7.75 12.46 -14.15
C LYS A 137 6.88 11.36 -14.77
N PRO A 138 6.14 11.64 -15.87
CA PRO A 138 5.22 10.67 -16.48
C PRO A 138 5.85 9.32 -16.82
N THR A 139 7.07 9.31 -17.35
CA THR A 139 7.74 8.03 -17.68
C THR A 139 8.10 7.18 -16.47
N LEU A 140 8.29 7.79 -15.29
CA LEU A 140 8.41 7.03 -14.04
C LEU A 140 7.05 6.52 -13.57
N ALA A 141 6.01 7.33 -13.75
CA ALA A 141 4.64 6.95 -13.41
C ALA A 141 4.21 5.71 -14.21
N ASP A 142 4.42 5.70 -15.53
CA ASP A 142 4.15 4.55 -16.39
C ASP A 142 4.88 3.30 -15.91
N ALA A 143 6.19 3.40 -15.68
CA ALA A 143 7.01 2.27 -15.25
C ALA A 143 6.59 1.70 -13.88
N ILE A 144 6.28 2.58 -12.92
CA ILE A 144 5.82 2.19 -11.58
C ILE A 144 4.45 1.51 -11.66
N LEU A 145 3.49 2.13 -12.36
CA LEU A 145 2.13 1.62 -12.43
C LEU A 145 2.06 0.29 -13.19
N ASP A 146 2.86 0.12 -14.23
CA ASP A 146 2.99 -1.16 -14.94
C ASP A 146 3.39 -2.30 -13.99
N ARG A 147 4.36 -2.07 -13.12
CA ARG A 147 4.84 -3.10 -12.15
C ARG A 147 3.84 -3.40 -11.06
N VAL A 148 3.12 -2.39 -10.57
CA VAL A 148 2.32 -2.53 -9.35
C VAL A 148 0.84 -2.76 -9.59
N VAL A 149 0.28 -2.22 -10.68
CA VAL A 149 -1.16 -2.26 -10.97
C VAL A 149 -1.54 -3.43 -11.87
N HIS A 150 -0.64 -3.87 -12.75
CA HIS A 150 -0.93 -4.94 -13.71
C HIS A 150 -1.25 -6.26 -13.00
N ASN A 151 -0.38 -6.70 -12.08
CA ASN A 151 -0.51 -7.96 -11.34
C ASN A 151 -1.08 -7.73 -9.94
N ALA A 152 -2.28 -7.15 -9.84
CA ALA A 152 -2.86 -6.81 -8.55
C ALA A 152 -4.36 -7.09 -8.41
N TYR A 153 -4.74 -7.58 -7.23
CA TYR A 153 -6.12 -7.49 -6.76
C TYR A 153 -6.43 -6.05 -6.37
N LYS A 154 -7.58 -5.53 -6.83
CA LYS A 154 -8.00 -4.15 -6.58
C LYS A 154 -9.24 -4.16 -5.69
N ILE A 155 -9.12 -3.58 -4.50
CA ILE A 155 -10.18 -3.47 -3.51
C ILE A 155 -10.53 -2.00 -3.36
N LYS A 156 -11.73 -1.61 -3.77
CA LYS A 156 -12.27 -0.28 -3.51
C LYS A 156 -13.20 -0.35 -2.30
N LEU A 157 -12.82 0.32 -1.22
CA LEU A 157 -13.64 0.49 -0.03
C LEU A 157 -14.48 1.76 -0.15
N GLU A 158 -15.73 1.65 0.28
CA GLU A 158 -16.71 2.73 0.29
C GLU A 158 -17.42 2.74 1.65
N GLY A 159 -18.07 3.86 1.96
CA GLY A 159 -18.83 4.02 3.20
C GLY A 159 -18.30 5.14 4.11
N GLU A 160 -18.96 5.26 5.26
CA GLU A 160 -18.65 6.31 6.23
C GLU A 160 -17.40 6.01 7.05
N SER A 161 -16.76 7.09 7.54
CA SER A 161 -15.63 6.96 8.44
C SER A 161 -16.01 6.26 9.74
N MET A 162 -15.39 5.12 10.00
CA MET A 162 -15.57 4.35 11.22
C MET A 162 -15.10 5.13 12.47
N ARG A 163 -14.24 6.13 12.29
CA ARG A 163 -13.84 7.06 13.37
C ARG A 163 -15.00 7.95 13.80
N LYS A 164 -15.81 8.45 12.86
CA LYS A 164 -17.00 9.26 13.15
C LYS A 164 -18.07 8.43 13.89
N ARG A 165 -18.26 7.18 13.48
CA ARG A 165 -19.16 6.23 14.17
C ARG A 165 -18.71 5.95 15.60
N LYS A 166 -17.41 5.73 15.82
CA LYS A 166 -16.86 5.54 17.18
C LYS A 166 -17.01 6.79 18.05
N SER A 167 -16.80 7.99 17.50
CA SER A 167 -16.98 9.23 18.27
C SER A 167 -18.44 9.49 18.65
N ALA A 168 -19.40 9.11 17.81
CA ALA A 168 -20.83 9.22 18.14
C ALA A 168 -21.26 8.31 19.29
N ASN A 169 -20.52 7.23 19.54
CA ASN A 169 -20.80 6.26 20.62
C ASN A 169 -20.03 6.56 21.92
N LEU A 170 -19.24 7.64 21.99
CA LEU A 170 -18.58 8.04 23.23
C LEU A 170 -19.60 8.79 24.12
N PRO A 171 -19.62 8.52 25.44
CA PRO A 171 -20.45 9.29 26.36
C PRO A 171 -20.04 10.79 26.30
N PRO A 172 -21.00 11.72 26.47
CA PRO A 172 -20.71 13.14 26.41
C PRO A 172 -19.61 13.50 27.41
N LYS A 173 -18.66 14.33 26.97
CA LYS A 173 -17.61 14.84 27.85
C LYS A 173 -18.28 15.63 28.97
N VAL A 174 -18.08 15.19 30.21
CA VAL A 174 -18.41 15.99 31.39
C VAL A 174 -17.47 17.19 31.38
N LEU A 175 -18.02 18.37 31.07
CA LEU A 175 -17.30 19.62 31.23
C LEU A 175 -17.20 19.88 32.74
N GLY A 176 -15.99 19.76 33.28
CA GLY A 176 -15.65 20.17 34.64
C GLY A 176 -15.27 21.64 34.69
#